data_AF-A0A1E1MAU6-F1
#
_entry.id   AF-A0A1E1MAU6-F1
#
_cell.length_a   1.000
_cell.length_b   1.000
_cell.length_c   1.000
_cell.angle_alpha   90.00
_cell.angle_beta   90.00
_cell.angle_gamma   90.00
#
_symmetry.space_group_name_H-M   'P 1'
#
loop_
_entity.id
_entity.type
_entity.pdbx_description
1 polymer ?
#
loop_
_entity_poly.entity_id
_entity_poly.type
_entity_poly.pdbx_seq_one_letter_code
_entity_poly.pdbx_strand_id
1 'polypeptide(L)'
;MSRLGAGRSDPFNDYPITLNHRSRELLDLIFDERIGSASPLKGFWFQISLLDTAAFHQLLSGAAIYFNNLHQGDGGQASGESLAHHAYSLQLVNDQMRNTESATTDGVISSIIGFAATTYEKLEKAFGGVERDHPSTRWD
;
A
#
# COMPACT_ATOMS: atom_id res chain seq x y z
N MET A 1 23.72 1.23 -25.15
CA MET A 1 23.57 0.06 -24.25
C MET A 1 22.10 -0.07 -23.90
N SER A 2 21.46 -1.14 -24.40
CA SER A 2 20.04 -1.40 -24.21
C SER A 2 19.74 -1.74 -22.75
N ARG A 3 18.78 -1.05 -22.14
CA ARG A 3 18.25 -1.34 -20.79
C ARG A 3 17.48 -2.66 -20.80
N LEU A 4 18.19 -3.77 -20.83
CA LEU A 4 17.64 -5.08 -20.43
C LEU A 4 17.70 -5.12 -18.90
N GLY A 5 16.61 -4.72 -18.24
CA GLY A 5 16.52 -4.63 -16.78
C GLY A 5 15.69 -3.47 -16.20
N ALA A 6 14.88 -2.78 -17.01
CA ALA A 6 14.13 -1.58 -16.61
C ALA A 6 12.88 -1.84 -15.73
N GLY A 7 12.88 -2.87 -14.88
CA GLY A 7 11.86 -2.98 -13.83
C GLY A 7 12.19 -1.99 -12.72
N ARG A 8 11.22 -1.21 -12.24
CA ARG A 8 11.46 -0.27 -11.12
C ARG A 8 11.54 -0.98 -9.78
N SER A 9 10.99 -2.21 -9.71
CA SER A 9 11.14 -3.15 -8.60
C SER A 9 12.38 -4.03 -8.81
N ASP A 10 13.18 -4.23 -7.77
CA ASP A 10 14.32 -5.15 -7.80
C ASP A 10 13.84 -6.61 -7.94
N PRO A 11 14.15 -7.31 -9.04
CA PRO A 11 13.71 -8.70 -9.24
C PRO A 11 14.45 -9.71 -8.35
N PHE A 12 15.52 -9.31 -7.65
CA PHE A 12 16.34 -10.18 -6.82
C PHE A 12 16.05 -10.08 -5.32
N ASN A 13 15.10 -9.24 -4.94
CA ASN A 13 14.71 -9.11 -3.55
C ASN A 13 13.95 -10.36 -3.08
N ASP A 14 14.20 -10.80 -1.85
CA ASP A 14 13.46 -11.91 -1.23
C ASP A 14 12.08 -11.41 -0.78
N TYR A 15 11.13 -11.48 -1.70
CA TYR A 15 9.75 -11.09 -1.43
C TYR A 15 9.05 -12.11 -0.51
N PRO A 16 8.26 -11.66 0.48
CA PRO A 16 7.52 -12.55 1.39
C PRO A 16 6.50 -13.46 0.67
N ILE A 17 6.14 -13.14 -0.57
CA ILE A 17 5.26 -13.94 -1.42
C ILE A 17 5.88 -14.17 -2.78
N THR A 18 5.45 -15.25 -3.46
CA THR A 18 5.73 -15.41 -4.88
C THR A 18 5.00 -14.34 -5.69
N LEU A 19 5.77 -13.46 -6.33
CA LEU A 19 5.20 -12.41 -7.16
C LEU A 19 4.63 -12.99 -8.47
N ASN A 20 3.32 -12.83 -8.67
CA ASN A 20 2.68 -13.05 -9.96
C ASN A 20 2.73 -11.76 -10.81
N HIS A 21 2.24 -11.80 -12.06
CA HIS A 21 2.24 -10.63 -12.94
C HIS A 21 1.53 -9.43 -12.30
N ARG A 22 0.38 -9.66 -11.66
CA ARG A 22 -0.44 -8.61 -11.06
C ARG A 22 0.22 -7.99 -9.82
N SER A 23 0.83 -8.79 -8.95
CA SER A 23 1.60 -8.28 -7.80
C SER A 23 2.78 -7.42 -8.24
N ARG A 24 3.48 -7.79 -9.33
CA ARG A 24 4.57 -6.97 -9.88
C ARG A 24 4.08 -5.62 -10.39
N GLU A 25 2.94 -5.58 -11.07
CA GLU A 25 2.32 -4.35 -11.56
C GLU A 25 1.95 -3.41 -10.40
N LEU A 26 1.35 -3.95 -9.34
CA LEU A 26 1.04 -3.19 -8.13
C LEU A 26 2.30 -2.66 -7.42
N LEU A 27 3.39 -3.44 -7.41
CA LEU A 27 4.67 -2.99 -6.85
C LEU A 27 5.31 -1.89 -7.70
N ASP A 28 5.31 -2.00 -9.02
CA ASP A 28 5.88 -0.98 -9.91
C ASP A 28 5.22 0.39 -9.68
N LEU A 29 3.91 0.38 -9.39
CA LEU A 29 3.15 1.57 -9.04
C LEU A 29 3.65 2.31 -7.79
N ILE A 30 4.19 1.57 -6.81
CA ILE A 30 4.72 2.14 -5.56
C ILE A 30 5.97 2.99 -5.86
N PHE A 31 6.76 2.58 -6.86
CA PHE A 31 7.99 3.23 -7.28
C PHE A 31 7.80 4.19 -8.47
N ASP A 32 6.58 4.37 -9.00
CA ASP A 32 6.36 5.31 -10.09
C ASP A 32 6.34 6.76 -9.61
N GLU A 33 7.49 7.43 -9.73
CA GLU A 33 7.66 8.85 -9.41
C GLU A 33 6.77 9.79 -10.24
N ARG A 34 6.23 9.34 -11.38
CA ARG A 34 5.38 10.17 -12.26
C ARG A 34 3.96 10.37 -11.72
N ILE A 35 3.54 9.58 -10.74
CA ILE A 35 2.15 9.55 -10.24
C ILE A 35 1.98 10.46 -8.99
N GLY A 36 2.97 11.30 -8.72
CA GLY A 36 2.98 12.25 -7.60
C GLY A 36 4.00 11.85 -6.55
N SER A 37 4.68 12.85 -5.97
CA SER A 37 5.84 12.67 -5.11
C SER A 37 5.59 11.57 -4.11
N ALA A 38 6.29 10.45 -4.29
CA ALA A 38 6.29 9.35 -3.36
C ALA A 38 6.60 9.91 -1.98
N SER A 39 5.59 9.95 -1.11
CA SER A 39 5.79 10.30 0.28
C SER A 39 7.01 9.52 0.79
N PRO A 40 7.92 10.12 1.58
CA PRO A 40 9.05 9.40 2.20
C PRO A 40 8.61 8.09 2.89
N LEU A 41 7.34 8.06 3.30
CA LEU A 41 6.66 6.90 3.81
C LEU A 41 6.62 5.72 2.82
N LYS A 42 6.43 5.90 1.51
CA LYS A 42 6.30 4.78 0.53
C LYS A 42 7.54 3.88 0.48
N GLY A 43 8.73 4.48 0.46
CA GLY A 43 9.99 3.72 0.45
C GLY A 43 10.19 2.95 1.75
N PHE A 44 9.91 3.60 2.88
CA PHE A 44 9.95 2.98 4.21
C PHE A 44 8.89 1.87 4.37
N TRP A 45 7.67 2.09 3.89
CA TRP A 45 6.58 1.12 3.89
C TRP A 45 6.92 -0.12 3.09
N PHE A 46 7.53 0.05 1.92
CA PHE A 46 8.01 -1.08 1.14
C PHE A 46 9.01 -1.91 1.95
N GLN A 47 10.03 -1.28 2.55
CA GLN A 47 11.04 -1.99 3.35
C GLN A 47 10.42 -2.73 4.55
N ILE A 48 9.52 -2.08 5.29
CA ILE A 48 8.81 -2.70 6.42
C ILE A 48 7.93 -3.86 5.99
N SER A 49 7.29 -3.74 4.83
CA SER A 49 6.42 -4.79 4.32
C SER A 49 7.16 -6.07 3.95
N LEU A 50 8.47 -6.01 3.71
CA LEU A 50 9.29 -7.19 3.43
C LEU A 50 9.55 -8.04 4.68
N LEU A 51 9.31 -7.50 5.87
CA LEU A 51 9.54 -8.22 7.14
C LEU A 51 8.50 -9.30 7.39
N ASP A 52 7.33 -9.24 6.75
CA ASP A 52 6.25 -10.18 6.99
C ASP A 52 5.30 -10.33 5.80
N THR A 53 4.75 -11.54 5.68
CA THR A 53 3.80 -11.86 4.61
C THR A 53 2.51 -11.06 4.73
N ALA A 54 1.99 -10.86 5.94
CA ALA A 54 0.78 -10.08 6.16
C ALA A 54 1.02 -8.59 5.86
N ALA A 55 2.15 -8.04 6.28
CA ALA A 55 2.53 -6.66 5.96
C ALA A 55 2.65 -6.45 4.45
N PHE A 56 3.24 -7.41 3.74
CA PHE A 56 3.36 -7.37 2.29
C PHE A 56 2.01 -7.40 1.58
N HIS A 57 1.07 -8.24 2.04
CA HIS A 57 -0.30 -8.21 1.54
C HIS A 57 -1.00 -6.88 1.82
N GLN A 58 -0.75 -6.26 2.97
CA GLN A 58 -1.32 -4.95 3.27
C GLN A 58 -0.77 -3.85 2.34
N LEU A 59 0.53 -3.91 2.00
CA LEU A 59 1.13 -3.03 1.00
C LEU A 59 0.43 -3.20 -0.37
N LEU A 60 0.24 -4.43 -0.83
CA LEU A 60 -0.46 -4.71 -2.09
C LEU A 60 -1.92 -4.25 -2.08
N SER A 61 -2.60 -4.35 -0.94
CA SER A 61 -3.94 -3.80 -0.77
C SER A 61 -3.95 -2.28 -1.00
N GLY A 62 -3.03 -1.54 -0.37
CA GLY A 62 -2.87 -0.10 -0.56
C GLY A 62 -2.54 0.26 -2.01
N ALA A 63 -1.62 -0.47 -2.63
CA ALA A 63 -1.27 -0.29 -4.03
C ALA A 63 -2.48 -0.52 -4.96
N ALA A 64 -3.30 -1.54 -4.70
CA ALA A 64 -4.52 -1.81 -5.47
C ALA A 64 -5.58 -0.71 -5.30
N ILE A 65 -5.76 -0.16 -4.09
CA ILE A 65 -6.64 1.02 -3.88
C ILE A 65 -6.14 2.18 -4.72
N TYR A 66 -4.84 2.46 -4.66
CA TYR A 66 -4.23 3.57 -5.40
C TYR A 66 -4.35 3.38 -6.92
N PHE A 67 -4.09 2.18 -7.42
CA PHE A 67 -4.27 1.81 -8.82
C PHE A 67 -5.70 2.10 -9.31
N ASN A 68 -6.70 1.67 -8.55
CA ASN A 68 -8.10 1.86 -8.92
C ASN A 68 -8.51 3.34 -8.89
N ASN A 69 -8.01 4.11 -7.91
CA ASN A 69 -8.24 5.55 -7.88
C ASN A 69 -7.71 6.25 -9.12
N LEU A 70 -6.52 5.86 -9.60
CA LEU A 70 -5.91 6.47 -10.78
C LEU A 70 -6.67 6.16 -12.06
N HIS A 71 -7.21 4.95 -12.20
CA HIS A 71 -7.84 4.48 -13.44
C HIS A 71 -9.34 4.73 -13.51
N GLN A 72 -10.06 4.60 -12.38
CA GLN A 72 -11.53 4.62 -12.36
C GLN A 72 -12.10 5.91 -11.76
N GLY A 73 -11.28 6.74 -11.09
CA GLY A 73 -11.76 7.95 -10.44
C GLY A 73 -12.68 7.69 -9.23
N ASP A 74 -12.69 6.46 -8.72
CA ASP A 74 -13.63 5.94 -7.69
C ASP A 74 -13.45 6.52 -6.27
N GLY A 75 -12.78 7.66 -6.12
CA GLY A 75 -12.79 8.43 -4.87
C GLY A 75 -12.22 7.73 -3.63
N GLY A 76 -11.40 6.69 -3.77
CA GLY A 76 -10.76 6.00 -2.65
C GLY A 76 -11.37 4.65 -2.29
N GLN A 77 -12.35 4.14 -3.04
CA GLN A 77 -13.04 2.91 -2.69
C GLN A 77 -12.15 1.66 -2.83
N ALA A 78 -12.35 0.70 -1.94
CA ALA A 78 -11.64 -0.58 -1.96
C ALA A 78 -12.17 -1.44 -3.12
N SER A 79 -11.30 -1.78 -4.06
CA SER A 79 -11.60 -2.80 -5.06
C SER A 79 -11.63 -4.20 -4.46
N GLY A 80 -12.28 -5.15 -5.13
CA GLY A 80 -12.30 -6.56 -4.71
C GLY A 80 -10.89 -7.13 -4.49
N GLU A 81 -9.92 -6.74 -5.32
CA GLU A 81 -8.51 -7.12 -5.16
C GLU A 81 -7.89 -6.54 -3.89
N SER A 82 -8.12 -5.25 -3.61
CA SER A 82 -7.61 -4.62 -2.40
C SER A 82 -8.21 -5.24 -1.14
N LEU A 83 -9.51 -5.58 -1.17
CA LEU A 83 -10.21 -6.20 -0.05
C LEU A 83 -9.71 -7.63 0.18
N ALA A 84 -9.45 -8.40 -0.88
CA ALA A 84 -8.88 -9.74 -0.78
C ALA A 84 -7.52 -9.72 -0.09
N HIS A 85 -6.62 -8.82 -0.51
CA HIS A 85 -5.31 -8.67 0.13
C HIS A 85 -5.40 -8.21 1.59
N HIS A 86 -6.30 -7.27 1.88
CA HIS A 86 -6.52 -6.79 3.25
C HIS A 86 -7.07 -7.89 4.17
N ALA A 87 -8.09 -8.62 3.71
CA ALA A 87 -8.68 -9.72 4.45
C ALA A 87 -7.68 -10.85 4.72
N TYR A 88 -6.85 -11.18 3.72
CA TYR A 88 -5.83 -12.20 3.87
C TYR A 88 -4.72 -11.77 4.85
N SER A 89 -4.29 -10.51 4.79
CA SER A 89 -3.37 -9.93 5.77
C SER A 89 -3.94 -10.01 7.19
N LEU A 90 -5.22 -9.67 7.39
CA LEU A 90 -5.89 -9.81 8.70
C LEU A 90 -5.93 -11.25 9.20
N GLN A 91 -6.17 -12.23 8.32
CA GLN A 91 -6.14 -13.65 8.69
C GLN A 91 -4.74 -14.07 9.18
N LEU A 92 -3.70 -13.70 8.45
CA LEU A 92 -2.32 -14.02 8.81
C LEU A 92 -1.92 -13.39 10.16
N VAL A 93 -2.22 -12.11 10.38
CA VAL A 93 -1.92 -11.45 11.67
C VAL A 93 -2.69 -12.09 12.81
N ASN A 94 -3.97 -12.44 12.61
CA ASN A 94 -4.75 -13.14 13.62
C ASN A 94 -4.14 -14.50 13.99
N ASP A 95 -3.65 -15.26 13.01
CA ASP A 95 -2.99 -16.53 13.26
C ASP A 95 -1.64 -16.35 13.96
N GLN A 96 -0.86 -15.34 13.58
CA GLN A 96 0.41 -15.01 14.24
C GLN A 96 0.21 -14.54 15.69
N MET A 97 -0.84 -13.77 15.97
CA MET A 97 -1.15 -13.28 17.32
C MET A 97 -1.63 -14.40 18.27
N ARG A 98 -2.13 -15.52 17.74
CA ARG A 98 -2.51 -16.68 18.56
C ARG A 98 -1.31 -17.41 19.16
N ASN A 99 -0.12 -17.21 18.59
CA ASN A 99 1.12 -17.77 19.11
C ASN A 99 1.97 -16.67 19.77
N THR A 100 2.22 -16.81 21.08
CA THR A 100 2.95 -15.83 21.88
C THR A 100 4.40 -15.59 21.42
N GLU A 101 5.02 -16.56 20.73
CA GLU A 101 6.38 -16.41 20.21
C GLU A 101 6.42 -15.55 18.94
N SER A 102 5.37 -15.59 18.11
CA SER A 102 5.28 -14.81 16.87
C SER A 102 4.56 -13.47 17.04
N ALA A 103 3.70 -13.34 18.05
CA ALA A 103 2.80 -12.20 18.25
C ALA A 103 3.51 -10.85 18.39
N THR A 104 4.77 -10.83 18.83
CA THR A 104 5.56 -9.60 19.06
C THR A 104 6.75 -9.48 18.11
N THR A 105 6.77 -10.24 17.03
CA THR A 105 7.82 -10.10 16.01
C THR A 105 7.70 -8.75 15.29
N ASP A 106 8.83 -8.23 14.81
CA ASP A 106 8.85 -6.99 14.01
C ASP A 106 7.91 -7.08 12.80
N GLY A 107 7.71 -8.28 12.26
CA GLY A 107 6.77 -8.58 11.19
C GLY A 107 5.29 -8.37 11.54
N VAL A 108 4.86 -8.83 12.73
CA VAL A 108 3.49 -8.59 13.21
C VAL A 108 3.28 -7.10 13.52
N ILE A 109 4.26 -6.46 14.16
CA ILE A 109 4.22 -5.03 14.46
C ILE A 109 4.12 -4.21 13.15
N SER A 110 4.97 -4.54 12.18
CA SER A 110 4.95 -4.04 10.80
C SER A 110 3.56 -4.11 10.17
N SER A 111 2.91 -5.27 10.25
CA SER A 111 1.57 -5.51 9.70
C SER A 111 0.50 -4.64 10.37
N ILE A 112 0.54 -4.52 11.70
CA ILE A 112 -0.39 -3.67 12.48
C ILE A 112 -0.22 -2.19 12.08
N ILE A 113 1.03 -1.73 11.95
CA ILE A 113 1.32 -0.35 11.52
C ILE A 113 0.80 -0.12 10.09
N GLY A 114 0.90 -1.12 9.20
CA GLY A 114 0.31 -1.08 7.86
C GLY A 114 -1.22 -0.93 7.85
N PHE A 115 -1.94 -1.61 8.75
CA PHE A 115 -3.39 -1.41 8.90
C PHE A 115 -3.73 0.00 9.38
N ALA A 116 -2.97 0.54 10.34
CA ALA A 116 -3.19 1.89 10.84
C ALA A 116 -2.96 2.96 9.75
N ALA A 117 -1.87 2.82 8.99
CA ALA A 117 -1.52 3.79 7.95
C ALA A 117 -2.51 3.83 6.79
N THR A 118 -2.96 2.66 6.33
CA THR A 118 -4.00 2.58 5.29
C THR A 118 -5.34 3.16 5.76
N THR A 119 -5.65 3.07 7.05
CA THR A 119 -6.83 3.71 7.64
C THR A 119 -6.63 5.23 7.72
N TYR A 120 -5.45 5.69 8.11
CA TYR A 120 -5.10 7.12 8.15
C TYR A 120 -5.20 7.77 6.76
N GLU A 121 -4.65 7.14 5.70
CA GLU A 121 -4.75 7.67 4.34
C GLU A 121 -6.21 7.83 3.86
N LYS A 122 -7.08 6.89 4.25
CA LYS A 122 -8.52 6.98 3.97
C LYS A 122 -9.16 8.14 4.74
N LEU A 123 -8.79 8.34 6.00
CA LEU A 123 -9.27 9.45 6.82
C LEU A 123 -8.77 10.80 6.29
N GLU A 124 -7.50 10.91 5.91
CA GLU A 124 -6.93 12.13 5.34
C GLU A 124 -7.63 12.50 4.02
N LYS A 125 -7.94 11.53 3.16
CA LYS A 125 -8.74 11.78 1.96
C LYS A 125 -10.18 12.18 2.27
N ALA A 126 -10.80 11.56 3.28
CA ALA A 126 -12.18 11.85 3.66
C ALA A 126 -12.33 13.22 4.33
N PHE A 127 -11.38 13.63 5.19
CA PHE A 127 -11.43 14.90 5.92
C PHE A 127 -10.69 16.04 5.22
N GLY A 128 -9.59 15.76 4.51
CA GLY A 128 -8.84 16.75 3.72
C GLY A 128 -9.54 17.20 2.44
N GLY A 129 -10.62 16.53 2.03
CA GLY A 129 -11.53 17.00 0.98
C GLY A 129 -12.42 18.17 1.39
N VAL A 130 -12.59 18.42 2.70
CA VAL A 130 -13.48 19.48 3.21
C VAL A 130 -12.84 20.88 3.14
N GLU A 131 -11.51 20.98 3.16
CA GLU A 131 -10.80 22.27 3.21
C GLU A 131 -10.63 22.96 1.83
N ARG A 132 -10.99 22.29 0.72
CA ARG A 132 -10.77 22.83 -0.64
C ARG A 132 -11.97 23.51 -1.29
N ASP A 133 -13.10 23.59 -0.61
CA ASP A 133 -14.30 24.31 -1.06
C ASP A 133 -14.45 25.67 -0.36
N HIS A 134 -13.38 26.49 -0.34
CA HIS A 134 -13.55 27.92 -0.10
C HIS A 134 -13.86 28.61 -1.43
N PRO A 135 -15.09 29.17 -1.62
CA PRO A 135 -15.37 29.96 -2.80
C PRO A 135 -14.50 31.21 -2.74
N SER A 136 -13.53 31.31 -3.67
CA SER A 136 -12.78 32.54 -3.88
C SER A 136 -13.78 33.62 -4.30
N THR A 137 -14.18 34.48 -3.36
CA THR A 137 -14.94 35.69 -3.64
C THR A 137 -14.06 36.62 -4.47
N ARG A 138 -14.27 36.57 -5.78
CA ARG A 138 -13.74 37.51 -6.75
C ARG A 138 -14.55 38.79 -6.60
N TRP A 139 -13.96 39.81 -5.99
CA TRP A 139 -14.49 41.17 -6.04
C TRP A 139 -13.84 41.86 -7.23
N ASP A 140 -14.65 42.11 -8.25
CA ASP A 140 -14.41 43.12 -9.29
C ASP A 140 -14.55 44.53 -8.70
#